data_AF-A0ABD0C2J3-F1
#
_entry.id   AF-A0ABD0C2J3-F1
#
_cell.length_a   1.000
_cell.length_b   1.000
_cell.length_c   1.000
_cell.angle_alpha   90.00
_cell.angle_beta   90.00
_cell.angle_gamma   90.00
#
_symmetry.space_group_name_H-M   'P 1'
#
loop_
_entity.id
_entity.type
_entity.pdbx_description
1 polymer ?
#
loop_
_entity_poly.entity_id
_entity_poly.type
_entity_poly.pdbx_seq_one_letter_code
_entity_poly.pdbx_strand_id
1 'polypeptide(L)'
;MKKFGKGTREYALLKSPWKLYLKKFDDLEKLHPKYNWHYKDSLTQAQIVAEGIACDDTLVNAYNLLQAFFTALDDHDTEAIKEIIASKAQVGPLMHKTLLTFKHNLTAVLNGISLPLF
;
A
#
# COMPACT_ATOMS: atom_id res chain seq x y z
N MET A 1 8.87 -11.70 -1.84
CA MET A 1 9.87 -11.90 -0.76
C MET A 1 10.96 -12.93 -1.06
N LYS A 2 10.82 -13.88 -2.01
CA LYS A 2 11.94 -14.75 -2.43
C LYS A 2 13.02 -14.04 -3.26
N LYS A 3 12.74 -12.82 -3.75
CA LYS A 3 13.64 -11.98 -4.55
C LYS A 3 14.85 -11.47 -3.74
N PHE A 4 14.65 -11.14 -2.46
CA PHE A 4 15.70 -10.62 -1.59
C PHE A 4 16.21 -11.72 -0.65
N GLY A 5 17.53 -11.78 -0.47
CA GLY A 5 18.17 -12.72 0.44
C GLY A 5 17.79 -12.45 1.90
N LYS A 6 17.77 -13.50 2.73
CA LYS A 6 17.64 -13.31 4.18
C LYS A 6 18.85 -12.51 4.67
N GLY A 7 18.60 -11.47 5.47
CA GLY A 7 19.64 -10.61 6.03
C GLY A 7 19.97 -9.36 5.20
N THR A 8 19.41 -9.20 3.99
CA THR A 8 19.52 -7.91 3.29
C THR A 8 18.61 -6.86 3.91
N ARG A 9 18.93 -5.59 3.68
CA ARG A 9 18.18 -4.47 4.23
C ARG A 9 16.75 -4.42 3.69
N GLU A 10 16.58 -4.64 2.38
CA GLU A 10 15.28 -4.67 1.71
C GLU A 10 14.41 -5.79 2.28
N TYR A 11 15.00 -6.98 2.51
CA TYR A 11 14.29 -8.07 3.15
C TYR A 11 13.83 -7.66 4.56
N ALA A 12 14.71 -7.05 5.37
CA ALA A 12 14.38 -6.65 6.73
C ALA A 12 13.26 -5.57 6.76
N LEU A 13 13.36 -4.56 5.89
CA LEU A 13 12.38 -3.47 5.76
C LEU A 13 11.03 -3.94 5.24
N LEU A 14 10.99 -4.93 4.34
CA LEU A 14 9.73 -5.49 3.86
C LEU A 14 9.12 -6.52 4.82
N LYS A 15 9.95 -7.28 5.54
CA LYS A 15 9.49 -8.43 6.34
C LYS A 15 9.07 -8.05 7.75
N SER A 16 9.93 -7.33 8.48
CA SER A 16 9.70 -7.06 9.91
C SER A 16 8.54 -6.07 10.12
N PRO A 17 8.53 -4.88 9.48
CA PRO A 17 7.48 -3.89 9.65
C PRO A 17 6.35 -4.04 8.62
N TRP A 18 6.00 -5.26 8.20
CA TRP A 18 5.04 -5.52 7.12
C TRP A 18 3.65 -4.87 7.34
N LYS A 19 3.25 -4.66 8.59
CA LYS A 19 1.97 -4.01 8.93
C LYS A 19 1.92 -2.52 8.56
N LEU A 20 3.08 -1.85 8.46
CA LEU A 20 3.11 -0.42 8.12
C LEU A 20 2.62 -0.17 6.69
N TYR A 21 2.87 -1.10 5.76
CA TYR A 21 2.43 -0.98 4.37
C TYR A 21 0.90 -1.08 4.19
N LEU A 22 0.17 -1.51 5.22
CA LEU A 22 -1.29 -1.59 5.21
C LEU A 22 -1.97 -0.38 5.85
N LYS A 23 -1.20 0.51 6.49
CA LYS A 23 -1.72 1.75 7.06
C LYS A 23 -1.78 2.83 5.99
N LYS A 24 -2.63 3.84 6.21
CA LYS A 24 -2.56 5.08 5.44
C LYS A 24 -1.22 5.76 5.71
N PHE A 25 -0.61 6.28 4.66
CA PHE A 25 0.69 6.93 4.75
C PHE A 25 0.61 8.17 5.66
N ASP A 26 -0.54 8.85 5.69
CA ASP A 26 -0.74 10.03 6.51
C ASP A 26 -0.75 9.75 8.02
N ASP A 27 -1.18 8.54 8.41
CA ASP A 27 -1.19 8.07 9.79
C ASP A 27 0.18 7.56 10.28
N LEU A 28 1.18 7.50 9.40
CA LEU A 28 2.51 7.03 9.76
C LEU A 28 3.25 8.05 10.62
N GLU A 29 4.01 7.55 11.58
CA GLU A 29 4.96 8.35 12.35
C GLU A 29 6.05 8.90 11.41
N LYS A 30 6.24 10.24 11.43
CA LYS A 30 7.11 11.00 10.50
C LYS A 30 8.23 11.79 11.20
N LEU A 31 8.21 11.93 12.52
CA LEU A 31 9.05 12.90 13.25
C LEU A 31 10.13 12.25 14.11
N HIS A 32 9.84 11.12 14.74
CA HIS A 32 10.64 10.50 15.79
C HIS A 32 11.15 9.14 15.31
N PRO A 33 12.35 9.09 14.69
CA PRO A 33 12.94 7.84 14.30
C PRO A 33 13.16 6.92 15.51
N LYS A 34 12.87 5.63 15.34
CA LYS A 34 13.07 4.62 16.39
C LYS A 34 14.05 3.58 15.91
N TYR A 35 15.02 3.27 16.76
CA TYR A 35 15.98 2.21 16.48
C TYR A 35 15.28 0.84 16.42
N ASN A 36 15.61 0.06 15.40
CA ASN A 36 15.16 -1.31 15.27
C ASN A 36 16.34 -2.25 15.00
N TRP A 37 16.43 -3.30 15.82
CA TRP A 37 17.52 -4.26 15.77
C TRP A 37 17.56 -5.08 14.47
N HIS A 38 16.42 -5.26 13.78
CA HIS A 38 16.35 -6.10 12.58
C HIS A 38 17.11 -5.52 11.38
N TYR A 39 17.13 -4.20 11.24
CA TYR A 39 17.84 -3.49 10.17
C TYR A 39 18.92 -2.55 10.70
N LYS A 40 19.17 -2.58 12.02
CA LYS A 40 20.24 -1.85 12.74
C LYS A 40 20.28 -0.36 12.42
N ASP A 41 19.09 0.26 12.36
CA ASP A 41 18.94 1.66 11.97
C ASP A 41 17.82 2.33 12.77
N SER A 42 17.86 3.66 12.84
CA SER A 42 16.84 4.49 13.47
C SER A 42 16.02 5.20 12.39
N LEU A 43 14.82 4.68 12.12
CA LEU A 43 13.96 5.18 11.06
C LEU A 43 12.57 5.53 11.60
N THR A 44 11.94 6.54 11.00
CA THR A 44 10.50 6.82 11.16
C THR A 44 9.68 5.78 10.39
N GLN A 45 8.39 5.66 10.69
CA GLN A 45 7.53 4.72 9.95
C GLN A 45 7.40 5.11 8.47
N ALA A 46 7.32 6.41 8.19
CA ALA A 46 7.29 6.92 6.82
C ALA A 46 8.57 6.57 6.04
N GLN A 47 9.74 6.72 6.66
CA GLN A 47 11.03 6.35 6.03
C GLN A 47 11.10 4.84 5.76
N ILE A 48 10.68 4.01 6.71
CA ILE A 48 10.65 2.54 6.52
C ILE A 48 9.83 2.17 5.29
N VAL A 49 8.63 2.75 5.16
CA VAL A 49 7.74 2.45 4.03
C VAL A 49 8.34 2.98 2.73
N ALA A 50 8.78 4.23 2.70
CA ALA A 50 9.35 4.86 1.50
C ALA A 50 10.57 4.09 0.98
N GLU A 51 11.50 3.73 1.87
CA GLU A 51 12.69 2.96 1.51
C GLU A 51 12.34 1.52 1.12
N GLY A 52 11.43 0.88 1.86
CA GLY A 52 11.05 -0.51 1.60
C GLY A 52 10.39 -0.71 0.23
N ILE A 53 9.53 0.21 -0.20
CA ILE A 53 8.87 0.10 -1.52
C ILE A 53 9.79 0.51 -2.68
N ALA A 54 10.78 1.38 -2.45
CA ALA A 54 11.69 1.88 -3.49
C ALA A 54 12.55 0.79 -4.17
N CYS A 55 12.55 -0.44 -3.64
CA CYS A 55 13.27 -1.56 -4.23
C CYS A 55 12.62 -2.13 -5.52
N ASP A 56 11.38 -1.75 -5.84
CA ASP A 56 10.64 -2.28 -7.00
C ASP A 56 9.53 -1.32 -7.43
N ASP A 57 9.61 -0.79 -8.66
CA ASP A 57 8.61 0.13 -9.21
C ASP A 57 7.20 -0.47 -9.23
N THR A 58 7.08 -1.79 -9.42
CA THR A 58 5.78 -2.47 -9.39
C THR A 58 5.15 -2.48 -8.00
N LEU A 59 6.00 -2.49 -6.96
CA LEU A 59 5.58 -2.39 -5.57
C LEU A 59 5.22 -0.96 -5.21
N VAL A 60 5.98 0.03 -5.70
CA VAL A 60 5.64 1.47 -5.56
C VAL A 60 4.27 1.74 -6.14
N ASN A 61 4.03 1.32 -7.39
CA ASN A 61 2.74 1.50 -8.06
C ASN A 61 1.58 0.83 -7.30
N ALA A 62 1.78 -0.42 -6.84
CA ALA A 62 0.77 -1.13 -6.08
C ALA A 62 0.48 -0.46 -4.73
N TYR A 63 1.51 0.04 -4.03
CA TYR A 63 1.34 0.77 -2.79
C TYR A 63 0.57 2.08 -3.02
N ASN A 64 0.94 2.86 -4.04
CA ASN A 64 0.27 4.12 -4.35
C ASN A 64 -1.21 3.91 -4.72
N LEU A 65 -1.54 2.85 -5.46
CA LEU A 65 -2.94 2.51 -5.74
C LEU A 65 -3.72 2.15 -4.47
N LEU A 66 -3.10 1.40 -3.54
CA LEU A 66 -3.72 1.09 -2.26
C LEU A 66 -3.98 2.36 -1.44
N GLN A 67 -3.03 3.29 -1.40
CA GLN A 67 -3.18 4.57 -0.69
C GLN A 67 -4.27 5.43 -1.33
N ALA A 68 -4.28 5.56 -2.66
CA ALA A 68 -5.34 6.28 -3.37
C ALA A 68 -6.72 5.67 -3.11
N PHE A 69 -6.80 4.33 -3.02
CA PHE A 69 -8.04 3.64 -2.69
C PHE A 69 -8.50 3.96 -1.26
N PHE A 70 -7.59 4.03 -0.28
CA PHE A 70 -7.95 4.45 1.07
C PHE A 70 -8.46 5.89 1.13
N THR A 71 -7.84 6.82 0.41
CA THR A 71 -8.30 8.21 0.33
C THR A 71 -9.70 8.29 -0.29
N ALA A 72 -9.90 7.65 -1.44
CA ALA A 72 -11.20 7.66 -2.10
C ALA A 72 -12.30 6.97 -1.28
N LEU A 73 -11.95 5.99 -0.43
CA LEU A 73 -12.87 5.40 0.53
C LEU A 73 -13.29 6.39 1.62
N ASP A 74 -12.35 7.13 2.21
CA ASP A 74 -12.68 8.12 3.25
C ASP A 74 -13.54 9.26 2.72
N ASP A 75 -13.25 9.69 1.49
CA ASP A 75 -13.94 10.80 0.83
C ASP A 75 -15.28 10.35 0.20
N HIS A 76 -15.59 9.05 0.28
CA HIS A 76 -16.73 8.42 -0.40
C HIS A 76 -16.77 8.74 -1.92
N ASP A 77 -15.61 8.92 -2.55
CA ASP A 77 -15.47 9.32 -3.95
C ASP A 77 -15.58 8.11 -4.88
N THR A 78 -16.80 7.89 -5.38
CA THR A 78 -17.08 6.79 -6.29
C THR A 78 -16.41 6.91 -7.66
N GLU A 79 -16.10 8.12 -8.13
CA GLU A 79 -15.45 8.30 -9.43
C GLU A 79 -13.96 7.99 -9.33
N ALA A 80 -13.28 8.48 -8.27
CA ALA A 80 -11.89 8.13 -8.00
C ALA A 80 -11.70 6.60 -7.88
N ILE A 81 -12.63 5.90 -7.23
CA ILE A 81 -12.59 4.43 -7.13
C ILE A 81 -12.69 3.77 -8.50
N LYS A 82 -13.55 4.26 -9.39
CA LYS A 82 -13.65 3.72 -10.77
C LYS A 82 -12.33 3.91 -11.52
N GLU A 83 -11.72 5.08 -11.41
CA GLU A 83 -10.43 5.37 -12.05
C GLU A 83 -9.30 4.48 -11.50
N ILE A 84 -9.22 4.30 -10.18
CA ILE A 84 -8.25 3.43 -9.52
C ILE A 84 -8.42 1.98 -9.99
N ILE A 85 -9.65 1.47 -10.02
CA ILE A 85 -9.96 0.11 -10.48
C ILE A 85 -9.62 -0.08 -11.97
N ALA A 86 -9.82 0.97 -12.79
CA ALA A 86 -9.50 0.98 -14.21
C ALA A 86 -8.01 1.27 -14.52
N SER A 87 -7.19 1.51 -13.49
CA SER A 87 -5.78 1.88 -13.63
C SER A 87 -5.01 0.88 -14.49
N LYS A 88 -4.15 1.43 -15.36
CA LYS A 88 -3.20 0.68 -16.20
C LYS A 88 -1.79 0.67 -15.61
N ALA A 89 -1.63 1.08 -14.35
CA ALA A 89 -0.33 1.08 -13.70
C ALA A 89 0.30 -0.32 -13.71
N GLN A 90 1.60 -0.39 -13.95
CA GLN A 90 2.32 -1.65 -13.92
C GLN A 90 2.45 -2.12 -12.47
N VAL A 91 1.66 -3.13 -12.11
CA VAL A 91 1.62 -3.70 -10.76
C VAL A 91 1.89 -5.20 -10.79
N GLY A 92 2.18 -5.76 -9.62
CA GLY A 92 2.34 -7.21 -9.47
C GLY A 92 1.05 -8.00 -9.78
N PRO A 93 1.17 -9.30 -10.10
CA PRO A 93 0.05 -10.13 -10.56
C PRO A 93 -1.10 -10.23 -9.55
N LEU A 94 -0.79 -10.18 -8.25
CA LEU A 94 -1.81 -10.22 -7.20
C LEU A 94 -2.65 -8.95 -7.17
N MET A 95 -2.01 -7.77 -7.23
CA MET A 95 -2.73 -6.49 -7.28
C MET A 95 -3.56 -6.39 -8.56
N HIS A 96 -3.00 -6.80 -9.70
CA HIS A 96 -3.74 -6.83 -10.96
C HIS A 96 -5.00 -7.69 -10.88
N LYS A 97 -4.89 -8.89 -10.29
CA LYS A 97 -6.04 -9.78 -10.07
C LYS A 97 -7.08 -9.14 -9.14
N THR A 98 -6.66 -8.46 -8.07
CA THR A 98 -7.56 -7.71 -7.18
C THR A 98 -8.35 -6.65 -7.94
N LEU A 99 -7.67 -5.84 -8.78
CA LEU A 99 -8.34 -4.82 -9.60
C LEU A 99 -9.35 -5.44 -10.57
N LEU A 100 -9.02 -6.58 -11.20
CA LEU A 100 -9.97 -7.31 -12.06
C LEU A 100 -11.18 -7.82 -11.29
N THR A 101 -10.99 -8.35 -10.07
CA THR A 101 -12.10 -8.78 -9.21
C THR A 101 -12.99 -7.61 -8.81
N PHE A 102 -12.41 -6.46 -8.45
CA PHE A 102 -13.18 -5.26 -8.15
C PHE A 102 -13.90 -4.72 -9.38
N LYS A 103 -13.27 -4.75 -10.55
CA LYS A 103 -13.92 -4.38 -11.82
C LYS A 103 -15.11 -5.27 -12.14
N HIS A 104 -14.98 -6.58 -11.93
CA HIS A 104 -16.09 -7.52 -12.14
C HIS A 104 -17.26 -7.26 -11.18
N ASN A 105 -16.94 -6.86 -9.94
CA ASN A 105 -17.93 -6.59 -8.89
C ASN A 105 -18.16 -5.09 -8.66
N LEU A 106 -17.97 -4.26 -9.69
CA LEU A 106 -17.90 -2.80 -9.54
C LEU A 106 -19.13 -2.23 -8.84
N THR A 107 -20.33 -2.67 -9.21
CA THR A 107 -21.58 -2.22 -8.58
C THR A 107 -21.60 -2.48 -7.07
N ALA A 108 -21.16 -3.66 -6.64
CA ALA A 108 -21.10 -4.00 -5.22
C ALA A 108 -20.05 -3.16 -4.47
N VAL A 109 -18.91 -2.90 -5.11
CA VAL A 109 -17.87 -2.02 -4.56
C VAL A 109 -18.43 -0.61 -4.38
N LEU A 110 -19.00 0.00 -5.41
CA LEU A 110 -19.55 1.36 -5.34
C LEU A 110 -20.66 1.48 -4.29
N ASN A 111 -21.55 0.49 -4.20
CA ASN A 111 -22.60 0.46 -3.19
C ASN A 111 -22.03 0.36 -1.77
N GLY A 112 -20.95 -0.39 -1.56
CA GLY A 112 -20.30 -0.50 -0.24
C GLY A 112 -19.68 0.81 0.23
N ILE A 113 -19.33 1.70 -0.71
CA ILE A 113 -18.70 2.99 -0.42
C ILE A 113 -19.76 4.08 -0.23
N SER A 114 -20.85 4.05 -0.99
CA SER A 114 -21.93 5.05 -0.87
C SER A 114 -22.80 4.88 0.38
N LEU A 115 -22.73 3.73 1.05
CA LEU A 115 -23.44 3.50 2.30
C LEU A 115 -22.70 4.17 3.47
N PRO A 116 -23.40 4.94 4.34
CA PRO A 116 -22.78 5.48 5.55
C PRO A 116 -22.34 4.33 6.46
N LEU A 117 -21.09 4.37 6.93
CA LEU A 117 -20.62 3.47 7.97
C LEU A 117 -21.41 3.79 9.25
N PHE A 118 -22.12 2.79 9.77
CA PHE A 118 -22.97 2.88 10.98
C PHE A 118 -22.20 3.33 12.23
#